data_AF-A0A7G5DMZ3-F1
#
_entry.id   AF-A0A7G5DMZ3-F1
#
_cell.length_a   1.000
_cell.length_b   1.000
_cell.length_c   1.000
_cell.angle_alpha   90.00
_cell.angle_beta   90.00
_cell.angle_gamma   90.00
#
_symmetry.space_group_name_H-M   'P 1'
#
loop_
_entity.id
_entity.type
_entity.pdbx_description
1 polymer ?
#
loop_
_entity_poly.entity_id
_entity_poly.type
_entity_poly.pdbx_seq_one_letter_code
_entity_poly.pdbx_strand_id
1 'polypeptide(L)'
;MVTHYKVSGHLACGSHGEKLPATTELAKVKCRNCRKTEVFTEARRNARNAARRAARREKAARAVNDWRTSWEARLTALPGRQRLPRGFGDQAFV
;
A
#
# COMPACT_ATOMS: atom_id res chain seq x y z
N MET A 1 -8.30 -11.48 31.32
CA MET A 1 -9.30 -10.68 30.57
C MET A 1 -9.08 -10.90 29.08
N VAL A 2 -10.08 -11.38 28.33
CA VAL A 2 -9.96 -11.69 26.90
C VAL A 2 -10.73 -10.65 26.09
N THR A 3 -10.06 -9.90 25.22
CA THR A 3 -10.72 -8.90 24.37
C THR A 3 -11.30 -9.54 23.11
N HIS A 4 -12.59 -9.31 22.87
CA HIS A 4 -13.34 -9.83 21.73
C HIS A 4 -13.37 -8.85 20.57
N TYR A 5 -13.59 -9.38 19.36
CA TYR A 5 -13.80 -8.56 18.17
C TYR A 5 -15.28 -8.19 18.05
N LYS A 6 -15.58 -6.89 17.98
CA LYS A 6 -16.92 -6.34 17.78
C LYS A 6 -17.11 -5.96 16.31
N VAL A 7 -18.17 -6.47 15.69
CA VAL A 7 -18.61 -6.06 14.36
C VAL A 7 -20.10 -5.77 14.42
N SER A 8 -20.54 -4.67 13.82
CA SER A 8 -21.97 -4.35 13.64
C SER A 8 -22.84 -4.58 14.89
N GLY A 9 -22.35 -4.13 16.05
CA GLY A 9 -23.07 -4.23 17.33
C GLY A 9 -22.93 -5.55 18.09
N HIS A 10 -22.41 -6.62 17.48
CA HIS A 10 -22.28 -7.95 18.10
C HIS A 10 -20.83 -8.46 18.11
N LEU A 11 -20.57 -9.50 18.90
CA LEU A 11 -19.26 -10.15 18.94
C LEU A 11 -19.15 -11.15 17.81
N ALA A 12 -18.03 -11.12 17.07
CA ALA A 12 -17.83 -12.02 15.94
C ALA A 12 -17.82 -13.51 16.33
N CYS A 13 -17.53 -13.83 17.59
CA CYS A 13 -17.53 -15.21 18.09
C CYS A 13 -18.88 -15.69 18.62
N GLY A 14 -19.94 -14.88 18.54
CA GLY A 14 -21.28 -15.23 19.04
C GLY A 14 -21.36 -15.40 20.57
N SER A 15 -20.36 -14.95 21.32
CA SER A 15 -20.45 -14.95 22.79
C SER A 15 -21.40 -13.85 23.24
N HIS A 16 -22.29 -14.16 24.17
CA HIS A 16 -23.28 -13.24 24.71
C HIS A 16 -22.97 -12.94 26.18
N GLY A 17 -22.97 -11.66 26.55
CA GLY A 17 -22.72 -11.17 27.90
C GLY A 17 -22.49 -9.66 27.88
N GLU A 18 -23.26 -8.90 28.67
CA GLU A 18 -23.23 -7.43 28.67
C GLU A 18 -21.88 -6.82 29.01
N LYS A 19 -21.04 -7.53 29.77
CA LYS A 19 -19.77 -7.01 30.32
C LYS A 19 -18.53 -7.67 29.69
N LEU A 20 -18.62 -8.15 28.45
CA LEU A 20 -17.47 -8.67 27.74
C LEU A 20 -16.67 -7.53 27.09
N PRO A 21 -15.36 -7.39 27.37
CA PRO A 21 -14.55 -6.35 26.74
C PRO A 21 -14.42 -6.62 25.24
N ALA A 22 -14.86 -5.66 24.44
CA ALA A 22 -14.94 -5.78 23.00
C ALA A 22 -14.24 -4.61 22.31
N THR A 23 -13.62 -4.86 21.17
CA THR A 23 -12.90 -3.86 20.39
C THR A 23 -13.09 -4.09 18.90
N THR A 24 -13.04 -3.00 18.12
CA THR A 24 -12.93 -3.05 16.66
C THR A 24 -11.47 -3.08 16.19
N GLU A 25 -10.52 -2.85 17.10
CA GLU A 25 -9.09 -2.83 16.78
C GLU A 25 -8.50 -4.25 16.69
N LEU A 26 -8.18 -4.67 15.46
CA LEU A 26 -7.69 -6.02 15.17
C LEU A 26 -6.45 -6.44 16.01
N ALA A 27 -5.57 -5.49 16.37
CA ALA A 27 -4.35 -5.76 17.14
C ALA A 27 -4.62 -6.06 18.63
N LYS A 28 -5.73 -5.54 19.17
CA LYS A 28 -6.11 -5.69 20.58
C LYS A 28 -6.94 -6.95 20.83
N VAL A 29 -7.44 -7.62 19.78
CA VAL A 29 -8.25 -8.85 19.90
C VAL A 29 -7.39 -10.02 20.38
N LYS A 30 -7.74 -10.56 21.55
CA LYS A 30 -7.09 -11.74 22.15
C LYS A 30 -7.95 -13.00 22.08
N CYS A 31 -9.27 -12.88 21.86
CA CYS A 31 -10.16 -14.03 21.76
C CYS A 31 -9.80 -14.93 20.57
N ARG A 32 -9.49 -16.20 20.84
CA ARG A 32 -9.10 -17.18 19.82
C ARG A 32 -10.26 -17.53 18.88
N ASN A 33 -11.50 -17.54 19.38
CA ASN A 33 -12.66 -17.81 18.54
C ASN A 33 -12.91 -16.65 17.58
N CYS A 34 -12.88 -15.40 18.07
CA CYS A 34 -12.96 -14.21 17.21
C CYS A 34 -11.90 -14.24 16.09
N ARG A 35 -10.66 -14.60 16.42
CA ARG A 35 -9.55 -14.62 15.44
C ARG A 35 -9.71 -15.68 14.33
N LYS A 36 -10.56 -16.68 14.52
CA LYS A 36 -10.87 -17.71 13.52
C LYS A 36 -12.11 -17.41 12.67
N THR A 37 -12.94 -16.46 13.08
CA THR A 37 -14.16 -16.11 12.35
C THR A 37 -13.84 -15.48 11.00
N GLU A 38 -14.65 -15.77 9.99
CA GLU A 38 -14.46 -15.24 8.64
C GLU A 38 -14.42 -13.71 8.64
N VAL A 39 -15.35 -13.08 9.36
CA VAL A 39 -15.44 -11.62 9.54
C VAL A 39 -14.11 -11.03 10.03
N PHE A 40 -13.47 -11.64 11.03
CA PHE A 40 -12.17 -11.16 11.52
C PHE A 40 -11.05 -11.38 10.49
N THR A 41 -11.03 -12.55 9.83
CA THR A 41 -10.00 -12.83 8.81
C THR A 41 -10.10 -11.92 7.61
N GLU A 42 -11.32 -11.58 7.19
CA GLU A 42 -11.60 -10.64 6.12
C GLU A 42 -11.20 -9.21 6.53
N ALA A 43 -11.58 -8.75 7.71
CA ALA A 43 -11.16 -7.46 8.23
C ALA A 43 -9.63 -7.32 8.26
N ARG A 44 -8.91 -8.37 8.69
CA ARG A 44 -7.44 -8.41 8.68
C ARG A 44 -6.86 -8.39 7.26
N ARG A 45 -7.47 -9.12 6.33
CA ARG A 45 -7.08 -9.12 4.92
C ARG A 45 -7.28 -7.74 4.30
N ASN A 46 -8.40 -7.09 4.60
CA ASN A 46 -8.76 -5.76 4.11
C ASN A 46 -7.80 -4.70 4.64
N ALA A 47 -7.48 -4.71 5.94
CA ALA A 47 -6.48 -3.82 6.52
C ALA A 47 -5.10 -3.96 5.84
N ARG A 48 -4.62 -5.20 5.64
CA ARG A 48 -3.37 -5.47 4.92
C ARG A 48 -3.42 -4.97 3.47
N ASN A 49 -4.52 -5.25 2.77
CA ASN A 49 -4.68 -4.86 1.37
C ASN A 49 -4.81 -3.34 1.21
N ALA A 50 -5.44 -2.64 2.16
CA ALA A 50 -5.50 -1.18 2.18
C ALA A 50 -4.09 -0.57 2.29
N ALA A 51 -3.25 -1.07 3.20
CA ALA A 51 -1.85 -0.64 3.30
C ALA A 51 -1.07 -0.88 2.00
N ARG A 52 -1.24 -2.06 1.37
CA ARG A 52 -0.62 -2.35 0.06
C ARG A 52 -1.12 -1.43 -1.05
N ARG A 53 -2.41 -1.08 -1.07
CA ARG A 53 -2.97 -0.14 -2.05
C ARG A 53 -2.42 1.27 -1.85
N ALA A 54 -2.27 1.71 -0.60
CA ALA A 54 -1.65 3.00 -0.28
C ALA A 54 -0.20 3.08 -0.80
N ALA A 55 0.63 2.08 -0.49
CA ALA A 55 2.01 2.01 -0.98
C ALA A 55 2.11 1.96 -2.52
N ARG A 56 1.18 1.27 -3.19
CA ARG A 56 1.12 1.26 -4.66
C ARG A 56 0.72 2.62 -5.24
N ARG A 57 -0.21 3.35 -4.62
CA ARG A 57 -0.59 4.70 -5.07
C ARG A 57 0.59 5.65 -5.01
N GLU A 58 1.36 5.60 -3.92
CA GLU A 58 2.59 6.39 -3.76
C GLU A 58 3.62 6.04 -4.84
N LYS A 59 3.86 4.74 -5.09
CA LYS A 59 4.77 4.30 -6.15
C LYS A 59 4.29 4.67 -7.56
N ALA A 60 2.99 4.58 -7.84
CA ALA A 60 2.41 4.94 -9.13
C ALA A 60 2.52 6.44 -9.40
N ALA A 61 2.24 7.29 -8.40
CA ALA A 61 2.44 8.73 -8.50
C ALA A 61 3.90 9.10 -8.81
N ARG A 62 4.85 8.35 -8.26
CA ARG A 62 6.28 8.49 -8.57
C ARG A 62 6.62 8.01 -9.98
N ALA A 63 6.14 6.85 -10.41
CA ALA A 63 6.46 6.29 -11.73
C ALA A 63 5.86 7.09 -12.90
N VAL A 64 4.65 7.63 -12.76
CA VAL A 64 3.99 8.43 -13.83
C VAL A 64 4.77 9.73 -14.10
N ASN A 65 5.47 10.28 -13.11
CA ASN A 65 6.27 11.51 -13.24
C ASN A 65 7.77 11.27 -13.53
N ASP A 66 8.24 10.02 -13.58
CA ASP A 66 9.68 9.72 -13.55
C ASP A 66 10.22 9.15 -14.86
N TRP A 67 9.38 8.88 -15.87
CA TRP A 67 9.88 8.36 -17.15
C TRP A 67 10.79 9.37 -17.86
N ARG A 68 10.42 10.65 -17.85
CA ARG A 68 11.22 11.71 -18.48
C ARG A 68 12.49 11.99 -17.69
N THR A 69 12.37 12.12 -16.38
CA THR A 69 13.50 12.37 -15.46
C THR A 69 14.51 11.23 -15.48
N SER A 70 14.05 9.98 -15.46
CA SER A 70 14.94 8.81 -15.60
C SER A 70 15.57 8.69 -16.99
N TRP A 71 14.84 9.08 -18.05
CA TRP A 71 15.38 9.16 -19.41
C TRP A 71 16.44 10.24 -19.56
N GLU A 72 16.22 11.43 -18.99
CA GLU A 72 17.18 12.53 -18.95
C GLU A 72 18.42 12.17 -18.11
N ALA A 73 18.27 11.51 -16.96
CA ALA A 73 19.39 11.01 -16.16
C ALA A 73 20.24 9.98 -16.93
N ARG A 74 19.59 9.10 -17.70
CA ARG A 74 20.28 8.13 -18.57
C ARG A 74 21.00 8.84 -19.74
N LEU A 75 20.35 9.85 -20.33
CA LEU A 75 20.91 10.74 -21.33
C LEU A 75 21.88 11.78 -20.76
N THR A 76 22.25 11.77 -19.49
CA THR A 76 23.37 12.57 -18.99
C THR A 76 24.54 11.66 -18.64
N ALA A 77 24.25 10.46 -18.11
CA ALA A 77 25.24 9.46 -17.76
C ALA A 77 25.97 8.80 -18.96
N LEU A 78 25.38 8.75 -20.17
CA LEU A 78 26.09 8.17 -21.33
C LEU A 78 27.33 9.01 -21.73
N PRO A 79 28.53 8.43 -21.83
CA PRO A 79 29.70 9.14 -22.31
C PRO A 79 29.63 9.34 -23.84
N GLY A 80 29.97 10.54 -24.32
CA GLY A 80 30.12 10.85 -25.76
C GLY A 80 29.19 11.95 -26.30
N ARG A 81 29.59 12.54 -27.43
CA ARG A 81 28.91 13.65 -28.13
C ARG A 81 27.68 13.23 -28.95
N GLN A 82 27.27 11.97 -28.88
CA GLN A 82 26.11 11.46 -29.62
C GLN A 82 24.82 11.85 -28.89
N ARG A 83 24.56 13.16 -28.81
CA ARG A 83 23.32 13.66 -28.24
C ARG A 83 22.59 14.46 -29.30
N LEU A 84 21.42 13.93 -29.60
CA LEU A 84 20.33 14.47 -30.40
C LEU A 84 20.39 14.14 -31.90
N PRO A 85 19.24 13.84 -32.53
CA PRO A 85 19.12 13.81 -33.98
C PRO A 85 19.71 15.09 -34.59
N ARG A 86 20.33 14.98 -35.77
CA ARG A 86 20.90 16.14 -36.47
C ARG A 86 19.87 17.27 -36.51
N GLY A 87 20.28 18.50 -36.19
CA GLY A 87 19.40 19.69 -36.17
C GLY A 87 18.95 20.17 -34.79
N PHE A 88 19.36 19.50 -33.71
CA PHE A 88 19.17 19.99 -32.33
C PHE A 88 20.46 20.66 -31.83
N GLY A 89 20.58 21.96 -32.11
CA GLY A 89 21.71 22.83 -31.73
C GLY A 89 22.76 23.02 -32.83
N ASP A 90 23.55 24.11 -32.72
CA ASP A 90 24.61 24.54 -33.64
C ASP A 90 25.76 23.52 -33.69
N GLN A 91 25.56 22.43 -34.43
CA GLN A 91 26.61 21.49 -34.77
C GLN A 91 27.24 21.91 -36.10
N ALA A 92 28.53 22.26 -36.07
CA ALA A 92 29.28 22.55 -37.29
C ALA A 92 29.30 21.32 -38.20
N PHE A 93 28.94 21.52 -39.47
CA PHE A 93 29.07 20.52 -40.52
C PHE A 93 30.56 20.21 -40.71
N VAL A 94 30.92 18.92 -40.65
CA VAL A 94 32.22 18.40 -41.12
C VAL A 94 32.01 17.85 -42.52
#